data_AF-M0PQY0-F1
#
_entry.id   AF-M0PQY0-F1
#
_cell.length_a   1.000
_cell.length_b   1.000
_cell.length_c   1.000
_cell.angle_alpha   90.00
_cell.angle_beta   90.00
_cell.angle_gamma   90.00
#
_symmetry.space_group_name_H-M   'P 1'
#
loop_
_entity.id
_entity.type
_entity.pdbx_description
1 polymer ?
#
loop_
_entity_poly.entity_id
_entity_poly.type
_entity_poly.pdbx_seq_one_letter_code
_entity_poly.pdbx_strand_id
1 'polypeptide(L)'
;MSNARDAAVDLDVRFFRPNVTERSEALAYRNSVEVPPDTGSDDPWTDEDIVSDRPYRIEIEDRSARSSRHYHYRPDCSDEDPYDIGVLVRFNPDGGVAFSQTTCSSDAPFL
;
A
#
# COMPACT_ATOMS: atom_id res chain seq x y z
N MET A 1 -6.64 -5.53 -2.91
CA MET A 1 -7.27 -4.55 -1.97
C MET A 1 -8.56 -5.16 -1.42
N SER A 2 -8.90 -4.92 -0.14
CA SER A 2 -10.13 -5.45 0.46
C SER A 2 -10.83 -4.48 1.41
N ASN A 3 -12.16 -4.40 1.32
CA ASN A 3 -13.03 -3.59 2.16
C ASN A 3 -14.07 -4.49 2.87
N ALA A 4 -13.84 -4.78 4.15
CA ALA A 4 -14.75 -5.58 4.98
C ALA A 4 -15.81 -4.72 5.71
N ARG A 5 -16.07 -3.50 5.21
CA ARG A 5 -17.09 -2.60 5.73
C ARG A 5 -18.34 -2.68 4.88
N ASP A 6 -19.49 -2.38 5.48
CA ASP A 6 -20.81 -2.40 4.83
C ASP A 6 -21.06 -1.19 3.88
N ALA A 7 -20.06 -0.33 3.68
CA ALA A 7 -20.14 0.85 2.83
C ALA A 7 -18.91 0.97 1.92
N ALA A 8 -19.10 1.60 0.76
CA ALA A 8 -18.00 1.95 -0.14
C ALA A 8 -17.04 2.93 0.54
N VAL A 9 -15.75 2.76 0.27
CA VAL A 9 -14.70 3.63 0.79
C VAL A 9 -14.01 4.32 -0.38
N ASP A 10 -13.94 5.65 -0.31
CA ASP A 10 -13.22 6.47 -1.28
C ASP A 10 -11.81 6.76 -0.75
N LEU A 11 -10.81 6.25 -1.47
CA LEU A 11 -9.42 6.28 -1.07
C LEU A 11 -8.61 7.20 -1.95
N ASP A 12 -7.79 8.05 -1.34
CA ASP A 12 -6.69 8.72 -2.01
C ASP A 12 -5.38 8.09 -1.53
N VAL A 13 -4.68 7.45 -2.47
CA VAL A 13 -3.46 6.68 -2.23
C VAL A 13 -2.29 7.43 -2.83
N ARG A 14 -1.25 7.65 -2.03
CA ARG A 14 -0.07 8.42 -2.42
C ARG A 14 1.20 7.69 -2.02
N PHE A 15 2.19 7.71 -2.90
CA PHE A 15 3.52 7.18 -2.62
C PHE A 15 4.53 8.32 -2.64
N PHE A 16 5.33 8.42 -1.58
CA PHE A 16 6.36 9.44 -1.41
C PHE A 16 7.74 8.80 -1.31
N ARG A 17 8.73 9.35 -2.02
CA ARG A 17 10.14 8.97 -1.87
C ARG A 17 10.65 9.44 -0.50
N PRO A 18 11.30 8.58 0.30
CA PRO A 18 11.62 8.88 1.70
C PRO A 18 12.77 9.88 1.89
N ASN A 19 13.56 10.17 0.85
CA ASN A 19 14.79 10.98 0.93
C ASN A 19 14.71 12.30 0.14
N VAL A 20 13.51 12.85 -0.02
CA VAL A 20 13.28 14.13 -0.71
C VAL A 20 12.75 15.15 0.29
N THR A 21 13.38 16.33 0.35
CA THR A 21 13.05 17.37 1.33
C THR A 21 11.70 18.02 1.03
N GLU A 22 11.39 18.28 -0.24
CA GLU A 22 10.12 18.87 -0.65
C GLU A 22 9.07 17.79 -0.91
N ARG A 23 7.91 17.92 -0.25
CA ARG A 23 6.84 16.91 -0.32
C ARG A 23 6.23 16.77 -1.72
N SER A 24 6.15 17.86 -2.46
CA SER A 24 5.72 17.88 -3.87
C SER A 24 6.67 17.09 -4.75
N GLU A 25 7.98 17.21 -4.52
CA GLU A 25 9.00 16.46 -5.24
C GLU A 25 9.10 15.01 -4.77
N ALA A 26 8.71 14.73 -3.53
CA ALA A 26 8.67 13.38 -2.99
C ALA A 26 7.55 12.54 -3.63
N LEU A 27 6.46 13.15 -4.12
CA LEU A 27 5.32 12.45 -4.70
C LEU A 27 5.74 11.66 -5.95
N ALA A 28 5.70 10.34 -5.86
CA ALA A 28 6.02 9.42 -6.95
C ALA A 28 4.76 8.93 -7.66
N TYR A 29 3.67 8.72 -6.91
CA TYR A 29 2.42 8.22 -7.43
C TYR A 29 1.24 8.76 -6.62
N ARG A 30 0.12 8.98 -7.30
CA ARG A 30 -1.16 9.30 -6.68
C ARG A 30 -2.29 8.67 -7.47
N ASN A 31 -3.21 8.01 -6.78
CA ASN A 31 -4.44 7.53 -7.37
C ASN A 31 -5.61 7.67 -6.40
N SER A 32 -6.81 7.82 -6.95
CA SER A 32 -8.06 7.83 -6.21
C SER A 32 -8.89 6.63 -6.63
N VAL A 33 -9.23 5.76 -5.68
CA VAL A 33 -9.97 4.52 -5.94
C VAL A 33 -11.18 4.42 -5.02
N GLU A 34 -12.32 4.12 -5.60
CA GLU A 34 -13.51 3.71 -4.84
C GLU A 34 -13.46 2.19 -4.67
N VAL A 35 -13.51 1.73 -3.42
CA VAL A 35 -13.56 0.31 -3.08
C VAL A 35 -14.98 -0.03 -2.60
N PRO A 36 -15.77 -0.80 -3.37
CA PRO A 36 -17.11 -1.20 -2.96
C PRO A 36 -17.10 -2.00 -1.64
N PRO A 37 -18.23 -2.06 -0.92
CA PRO A 37 -18.36 -2.92 0.26
C PRO A 37 -18.17 -4.40 -0.12
N ASP A 38 -17.75 -5.20 0.86
CA ASP A 38 -17.54 -6.65 0.76
C ASP A 38 -16.62 -7.10 -0.39
N THR A 39 -15.80 -6.19 -0.92
CA THR A 39 -14.85 -6.49 -1.98
C THR A 39 -13.56 -6.99 -1.33
N GLY A 40 -13.06 -8.14 -1.75
CA GLY A 40 -11.78 -8.69 -1.28
C GLY A 40 -10.98 -9.27 -2.41
N SER A 41 -9.80 -8.69 -2.65
CA SER A 41 -8.72 -9.33 -3.41
C SER A 41 -7.48 -9.36 -2.55
N ASP A 42 -6.95 -10.58 -2.40
CA ASP A 42 -5.63 -10.86 -1.83
C ASP A 42 -4.50 -10.60 -2.83
N ASP A 43 -4.84 -10.19 -4.06
CA ASP A 43 -3.85 -9.76 -5.03
C ASP A 43 -3.27 -8.41 -4.59
N PRO A 44 -1.93 -8.29 -4.58
CA PRO A 44 -1.27 -7.04 -4.30
C PRO A 44 -1.68 -6.02 -5.36
N TRP A 45 -1.89 -4.77 -4.93
CA TRP A 45 -2.04 -3.70 -5.90
C TRP A 45 -0.68 -3.38 -6.51
N THR A 46 -0.58 -3.53 -7.82
CA THR A 46 0.56 -3.16 -8.66
C THR A 46 0.18 -2.03 -9.62
N ASP A 47 1.10 -1.10 -9.85
CA ASP A 47 0.96 -0.03 -10.85
C ASP A 47 2.33 0.18 -11.51
N GLU A 48 2.38 0.42 -12.81
CA GLU A 48 3.63 0.53 -13.58
C GLU A 48 4.50 1.73 -13.18
N ASP A 49 3.88 2.77 -12.61
CA ASP A 49 4.59 3.95 -12.09
C ASP A 49 5.23 3.69 -10.71
N ILE A 50 4.89 2.58 -10.05
CA ILE A 50 5.42 2.20 -8.74
C ILE A 50 6.56 1.20 -8.95
N VAL A 51 7.78 1.65 -8.68
CA VAL A 51 8.95 0.78 -8.77
C VAL A 51 9.03 -0.09 -7.51
N SER A 52 8.69 -1.35 -7.66
CA SER A 52 8.62 -2.34 -6.60
C SER A 52 9.86 -2.43 -5.68
N ASP A 53 11.06 -2.36 -6.24
CA ASP A 53 12.33 -2.48 -5.50
C ASP A 53 12.73 -1.20 -4.71
N ARG A 54 11.87 -0.17 -4.72
CA ARG A 54 12.18 1.14 -4.14
C ARG A 54 11.46 1.36 -2.81
N PRO A 55 12.13 1.97 -1.81
CA PRO A 55 11.45 2.36 -0.58
C PRO A 55 10.51 3.55 -0.81
N TYR A 56 9.33 3.49 -0.18
CA TYR A 56 8.31 4.54 -0.24
C TYR A 56 7.69 4.79 1.14
N ARG A 57 7.23 6.02 1.36
CA ARG A 57 6.20 6.31 2.36
C ARG A 57 4.85 6.33 1.65
N ILE A 58 3.99 5.39 2.00
CA ILE A 58 2.65 5.28 1.44
C ILE A 58 1.70 5.99 2.39
N GLU A 59 0.84 6.85 1.85
CA GLU A 59 -0.25 7.48 2.58
C GLU A 59 -1.57 7.06 1.96
N ILE A 60 -2.49 6.60 2.81
CA ILE A 60 -3.87 6.29 2.45
C ILE A 60 -4.76 7.25 3.21
N GLU A 61 -5.52 8.03 2.47
CA GLU A 61 -6.58 8.86 3.02
C GLU A 61 -7.93 8.25 2.67
N ASP A 62 -8.68 7.86 3.70
CA ASP A 62 -10.10 7.55 3.60
C ASP A 62 -10.86 8.88 3.60
N ARG A 63 -11.29 9.29 2.41
CA ARG A 63 -11.99 10.57 2.20
C ARG A 63 -13.38 10.56 2.84
N SER A 64 -14.01 9.39 2.93
CA SER A 64 -15.32 9.20 3.56
C SER A 64 -15.25 9.40 5.08
N ALA A 65 -14.20 8.86 5.72
CA ALA A 65 -14.00 8.97 7.16
C ALA A 65 -13.14 10.17 7.59
N ARG A 66 -12.58 10.92 6.63
CA ARG A 66 -11.57 11.98 6.86
C ARG A 66 -10.41 11.52 7.74
N SER A 67 -9.97 10.28 7.53
CA SER A 67 -8.89 9.67 8.29
C SER A 67 -7.73 9.35 7.35
N SER A 68 -6.50 9.56 7.83
CA SER A 68 -5.31 9.22 7.07
C SER A 68 -4.41 8.30 7.88
N ARG A 69 -3.80 7.35 7.18
CA ARG A 69 -2.81 6.41 7.71
C ARG A 69 -1.60 6.46 6.79
N HIS A 70 -0.41 6.30 7.36
CA HIS A 70 0.80 6.16 6.57
C HIS A 70 1.58 4.92 6.96
N TYR A 71 2.29 4.38 5.99
CA TYR A 71 3.13 3.19 6.12
C TYR A 71 4.46 3.42 5.43
N HIS A 72 5.56 2.94 6.03
CA HIS A 72 6.88 3.01 5.42
C HIS A 72 7.19 1.68 4.76
N TYR A 73 7.03 1.65 3.45
CA TYR A 73 7.37 0.53 2.61
C TYR A 73 8.89 0.49 2.38
N ARG A 74 9.51 -0.65 2.72
CA ARG A 74 10.92 -0.91 2.54
C ARG A 74 11.10 -2.33 1.97
N PRO A 75 11.29 -2.48 0.66
CA PRO A 75 11.61 -3.78 0.08
C PRO A 75 12.95 -4.27 0.62
N ASP A 76 13.01 -5.53 1.03
CA ASP A 76 14.26 -6.21 1.41
C ASP A 76 14.54 -7.31 0.38
N CYS A 77 14.98 -6.90 -0.81
CA CYS A 77 15.17 -7.78 -1.95
C CYS A 77 16.65 -8.07 -2.12
N SER A 78 17.09 -9.18 -1.52
CA SER A 78 18.47 -9.66 -1.57
C SER A 78 18.77 -10.57 -2.77
N ASP A 79 17.74 -11.11 -3.43
CA ASP A 79 17.88 -12.16 -4.45
C ASP A 79 17.47 -11.71 -5.86
N GLU A 80 18.00 -12.37 -6.88
CA GLU A 80 17.86 -12.03 -8.30
C GLU A 80 16.48 -12.37 -8.91
N ASP A 81 15.58 -13.00 -8.14
CA ASP A 81 14.26 -13.40 -8.64
C ASP A 81 13.26 -12.22 -8.72
N PRO A 82 12.41 -12.16 -9.77
CA PRO A 82 11.38 -11.15 -9.87
C PRO A 82 10.26 -11.45 -8.87
N TYR A 83 10.11 -10.59 -7.86
CA TYR A 83 9.03 -10.68 -6.89
C TYR A 83 7.82 -9.83 -7.30
N ASP A 84 6.62 -10.38 -7.13
CA ASP A 84 5.36 -9.64 -7.22
C ASP A 84 5.22 -8.75 -5.98
N ILE A 85 5.90 -7.62 -6.02
CA ILE A 85 5.92 -6.64 -4.95
C ILE A 85 4.69 -5.72 -5.07
N GLY A 86 3.97 -5.57 -3.98
CA GLY A 86 2.88 -4.62 -3.88
C GLY A 86 2.34 -4.52 -2.46
N VAL A 87 1.31 -3.69 -2.33
CA VAL A 87 0.78 -3.26 -1.04
C VAL A 87 -0.66 -3.73 -0.93
N LEU A 88 -0.90 -4.57 0.06
CA LEU A 88 -2.24 -5.02 0.40
C LEU A 88 -2.80 -4.08 1.46
N VAL A 89 -3.83 -3.35 1.07
CA VAL A 89 -4.62 -2.50 1.97
C VAL A 89 -5.90 -3.25 2.31
N ARG A 90 -6.12 -3.50 3.61
CA ARG A 90 -7.33 -4.12 4.15
C ARG A 90 -8.04 -3.15 5.08
N PHE A 91 -9.30 -2.85 4.78
CA PHE A 91 -10.16 -2.07 5.66
C PHE A 91 -10.95 -2.99 6.56
N ASN A 92 -10.66 -2.90 7.84
CA ASN A 92 -11.32 -3.69 8.85
C ASN A 92 -12.72 -3.11 9.16
N PRO A 93 -13.64 -3.93 9.69
CA PRO A 93 -14.98 -3.50 10.08
C PRO A 93 -14.98 -2.37 11.13
N ASP A 94 -13.93 -2.29 11.96
CA ASP A 94 -13.75 -1.29 13.02
C ASP A 94 -13.16 0.03 12.53
N GLY A 95 -12.93 0.18 11.22
CA GLY A 95 -12.31 1.36 10.64
C GLY A 95 -10.77 1.31 10.59
N GLY A 96 -10.16 0.21 11.03
CA GLY A 96 -8.73 -0.02 10.88
C GLY A 96 -8.28 -0.16 9.42
N VAL A 97 -7.03 0.21 9.14
CA VAL A 97 -6.35 -0.06 7.87
C VAL A 97 -5.15 -0.92 8.18
N ALA A 98 -5.13 -2.15 7.66
CA ALA A 98 -3.98 -3.03 7.73
C ALA A 98 -3.22 -2.98 6.41
N PHE A 99 -1.89 -2.98 6.52
CA PHE A 99 -0.97 -3.05 5.40
C PHE A 99 -0.24 -4.38 5.48
N SER A 100 -0.21 -5.12 4.37
CA SER A 100 0.79 -6.18 4.19
C SER A 100 1.58 -5.89 2.93
N GLN A 101 2.90 -6.03 3.06
CA GLN A 101 3.82 -6.04 1.93
C GLN A 101 3.90 -7.47 1.39
N THR A 102 3.96 -7.64 0.08
CA THR A 102 4.58 -8.85 -0.44
C THR A 102 6.08 -8.71 -0.24
N THR A 103 6.63 -9.56 0.62
CA THR A 103 8.08 -9.63 0.88
C THR A 103 8.78 -10.29 -0.29
N CYS A 104 9.99 -9.82 -0.59
CA CYS A 104 10.98 -10.65 -1.24
C CYS A 104 11.25 -11.85 -0.32
N SER A 105 10.89 -13.05 -0.77
CA SER A 105 11.04 -14.27 0.01
C SER A 105 12.42 -14.86 -0.24
N SER A 106 13.41 -14.52 0.59
CA SER A 106 14.43 -15.51 0.97
C SER A 106 13.85 -16.29 2.14
N ASP A 107 13.49 -17.55 1.93
CA ASP A 107 13.08 -18.36 3.07
C ASP A 107 14.23 -18.41 4.08
N ALA A 108 13.99 -17.88 5.28
CA ALA A 108 14.57 -18.43 6.49
C ALA A 108 13.45 -18.48 7.53
N PRO A 109 12.87 -19.66 7.79
CA PRO A 109 12.06 -19.86 8.97
C PRO A 109 13.02 -20.00 10.18
N PHE A 110 12.66 -19.30 11.26
CA PHE A 110 13.19 -19.37 12.64
C PHE A 110 14.58 -18.78 12.92
N LEU A 111 14.63 -17.79 13.84
CA LEU A 111 14.76 -18.00 15.29
C LEU A 111 14.20 -16.80 16.09
#